data_AF-A0A832NPG3-F1
#
_entry.id   AF-A0A832NPG3-F1
#
_cell.length_a   1.000
_cell.length_b   1.000
_cell.length_c   1.000
_cell.angle_alpha   90.00
_cell.angle_beta   90.00
_cell.angle_gamma   90.00
#
_symmetry.space_group_name_H-M   'P 1'
#
loop_
_entity.id
_entity.type
_entity.pdbx_description
1 polymer ?
#
loop_
_entity_poly.entity_id
_entity_poly.type
_entity_poly.pdbx_seq_one_letter_code
_entity_poly.pdbx_strand_id
1 'polypeptide(L)'
;MSTDRLRSCIERILREGYQIEAEAYSLLSTIDGEELSRIVDGALRRAGEMEPPPLTITREMLEANRAPPRPQIPASVSPLRRPLAAEYESRIEVLFDPSDIAGSGGSLEDFQSHFRDRYRKLSSILMERSDVRDAKPLSEALRAPRDKPVKSIVMVSEKRERGNRIFLRIEDLDG
;
A
#
# COMPACT_ATOMS: atom_id res chain seq x y z
N MET A 1 11.42 30.73 -19.39
CA MET A 1 10.37 30.38 -20.37
C MET A 1 10.96 29.39 -21.36
N SER A 2 10.68 28.09 -21.20
CA SER A 2 11.30 27.03 -22.01
C SER A 2 10.57 26.89 -23.35
N THR A 3 10.92 27.75 -24.30
CA THR A 3 10.34 27.82 -25.66
C THR A 3 10.45 26.51 -26.45
N ASP A 4 11.45 25.69 -26.14
CA ASP A 4 11.70 24.42 -26.84
C ASP A 4 10.62 23.37 -26.59
N ARG A 5 10.03 23.35 -25.38
CA ARG A 5 8.97 22.39 -25.05
C ARG A 5 7.65 22.70 -25.75
N LEU A 6 7.32 23.99 -25.86
CA LEU A 6 6.13 24.44 -26.61
C LEU A 6 6.25 24.06 -28.09
N ARG A 7 7.40 24.30 -28.71
CA ARG A 7 7.67 23.92 -30.10
C ARG A 7 7.51 22.41 -30.30
N SER A 8 8.10 21.59 -29.43
CA SER A 8 7.99 20.13 -29.52
C SER A 8 6.55 19.62 -29.40
N CYS A 9 5.73 20.23 -28.54
CA CYS A 9 4.32 19.87 -28.40
C CYS A 9 3.52 20.23 -29.65
N ILE A 10 3.78 21.40 -30.25
CA ILE A 10 3.12 21.85 -31.49
C ILE A 10 3.49 20.94 -32.67
N GLU A 11 4.77 20.64 -32.85
CA GLU A 11 5.25 19.72 -33.89
C GLU A 11 4.59 18.35 -33.78
N ARG A 12 4.36 17.89 -32.55
CA ARG A 12 3.71 16.62 -32.30
C ARG A 12 2.23 16.64 -32.70
N ILE A 13 1.48 17.69 -32.34
CA ILE A 13 0.07 17.82 -32.74
C ILE A 13 -0.06 17.80 -34.27
N LEU A 14 0.82 18.54 -34.97
CA LEU A 14 0.84 18.59 -36.43
C LEU A 14 1.22 17.24 -37.05
N ARG A 15 2.17 16.50 -36.45
CA ARG A 15 2.59 15.17 -36.92
C ARG A 15 1.47 14.14 -36.85
N GLU A 16 0.62 14.24 -35.83
CA GLU A 16 -0.58 13.38 -35.68
C GLU A 16 -1.73 13.79 -36.63
N GLY A 17 -1.53 14.80 -37.48
CA GLY A 17 -2.48 15.20 -38.53
C GLY A 17 -3.51 16.24 -38.09
N TYR A 18 -3.39 16.79 -36.87
CA TYR A 18 -4.32 17.79 -36.34
C TYR A 18 -3.83 19.21 -36.56
N GLN A 19 -4.77 20.12 -36.87
CA GLN A 19 -4.52 21.56 -36.82
C GLN A 19 -4.68 22.11 -35.40
N ILE A 20 -4.17 23.31 -35.14
CA ILE A 20 -4.28 23.98 -33.84
C ILE A 20 -5.07 25.27 -34.01
N GLU A 21 -6.10 25.46 -33.21
CA GLU A 21 -6.85 26.71 -33.13
C GLU A 21 -6.00 27.84 -32.53
N ALA A 22 -6.21 29.09 -32.97
CA ALA A 22 -5.47 30.24 -32.48
C ALA A 22 -5.57 30.39 -30.94
N GLU A 23 -6.77 30.18 -30.38
CA GLU A 23 -7.01 30.25 -28.95
C GLU A 23 -6.36 29.10 -28.17
N ALA A 24 -6.31 27.91 -28.78
CA ALA A 24 -5.59 26.75 -28.24
C ALA A 24 -4.08 27.01 -28.18
N TYR A 25 -3.51 27.63 -29.22
CA TYR A 25 -2.10 28.06 -29.21
C TYR A 25 -1.83 29.10 -28.12
N SER A 26 -2.69 30.12 -27.99
CA SER A 26 -2.58 31.11 -26.92
C SER A 26 -2.62 30.45 -25.54
N LEU A 27 -3.50 29.47 -25.32
CA LEU A 27 -3.56 28.72 -24.06
C LEU A 27 -2.26 27.96 -23.80
N LEU A 28 -1.74 27.19 -24.77
CA LEU A 28 -0.49 26.44 -24.63
C LEU A 28 0.71 27.35 -24.33
N SER A 29 0.73 28.57 -24.89
CA SER A 29 1.78 29.56 -24.65
C SER A 29 1.82 30.11 -23.21
N THR A 30 0.72 29.93 -22.46
CA THR A 30 0.60 30.38 -21.06
C THR A 30 0.93 29.30 -20.03
N ILE A 31 1.11 28.05 -20.46
CA ILE A 31 1.32 26.89 -19.59
C ILE A 31 2.79 26.51 -19.58
N ASP A 32 3.40 26.46 -18.39
CA ASP A 32 4.80 26.11 -18.21
C ASP A 32 5.02 24.65 -17.78
N GLY A 33 6.19 24.11 -18.15
CA GLY A 33 6.78 22.93 -17.50
C GLY A 33 6.27 21.57 -17.97
N GLU A 34 5.97 20.68 -17.02
CA GLU A 34 5.53 19.29 -17.25
C GLU A 34 4.02 19.14 -17.48
N GLU A 35 3.25 20.18 -17.16
CA GLU A 35 1.79 20.19 -17.36
C GLU A 35 1.43 20.29 -18.84
N LEU A 36 2.23 21.00 -19.63
CA LEU A 36 2.04 21.19 -21.06
C LEU A 36 1.97 19.86 -21.83
N SER A 37 2.95 18.97 -21.63
CA SER A 37 2.99 17.68 -22.32
C SER A 37 1.82 16.79 -21.93
N ARG A 38 1.44 16.77 -20.64
CA ARG A 38 0.30 15.98 -20.14
C ARG A 38 -1.03 16.43 -20.75
N ILE A 39 -1.24 17.74 -20.87
CA ILE A 39 -2.47 18.29 -21.46
C ILE A 39 -2.56 17.91 -22.94
N VAL A 40 -1.47 18.04 -23.69
CA VAL A 40 -1.41 17.69 -25.11
C VAL A 40 -1.60 16.18 -25.32
N ASP A 41 -0.98 15.34 -24.49
CA ASP A 41 -1.17 13.87 -24.53
C ASP A 41 -2.62 13.47 -24.30
N GLY A 42 -3.27 14.09 -23.32
CA GLY A 42 -4.67 13.85 -23.02
C GLY A 42 -5.59 14.30 -24.15
N ALA A 43 -5.31 15.46 -24.76
CA ALA A 43 -6.11 16.00 -25.85
C ALA A 43 -6.00 15.14 -27.12
N LEU A 44 -4.78 14.73 -27.51
CA LEU A 44 -4.56 13.88 -28.69
C LEU A 44 -5.20 12.50 -28.54
N ARG A 45 -5.16 11.91 -27.34
CA ARG A 45 -5.82 10.63 -27.07
C ARG A 45 -7.32 10.70 -27.26
N ARG A 46 -7.97 11.71 -26.66
CA ARG A 46 -9.42 11.91 -26.80
C ARG A 46 -9.80 12.21 -28.25
N ALA A 47 -9.00 13.00 -28.96
CA ALA A 47 -9.21 13.27 -30.37
C ALA A 47 -9.23 11.98 -31.21
N GLY A 48 -8.35 11.03 -30.91
CA GLY A 48 -8.30 9.73 -31.58
C GLY A 48 -9.44 8.76 -31.21
N GLU A 49 -10.13 8.99 -30.09
CA GLU A 49 -11.26 8.17 -29.63
C GLU A 49 -12.61 8.67 -30.15
N MET A 50 -12.66 9.85 -30.79
CA MET A 50 -13.89 10.43 -31.36
C MET A 50 -14.19 9.86 -32.75
N GLU A 51 -15.45 9.55 -33.03
CA GLU A 51 -15.93 9.16 -34.36
C GLU A 51 -16.98 10.17 -34.88
N PRO A 52 -16.66 10.99 -35.91
CA PRO A 52 -15.37 11.10 -36.59
C PRO A 52 -14.31 11.87 -35.78
N PRO A 53 -13.00 11.64 -36.03
CA PRO A 53 -11.95 12.38 -35.37
C PRO A 53 -11.95 13.86 -35.80
N PRO A 54 -11.72 14.80 -34.87
CA PRO A 54 -11.69 16.22 -35.19
C PRO A 54 -10.46 16.57 -36.04
N LEU A 55 -10.59 17.55 -36.93
CA LEU A 55 -9.47 18.06 -37.74
C LEU A 55 -8.60 19.08 -36.99
N THR A 56 -9.15 19.70 -35.94
CA THR A 56 -8.52 20.80 -35.21
C THR A 56 -8.60 20.55 -33.71
N ILE A 57 -7.49 20.72 -32.99
CA ILE A 57 -7.46 20.75 -31.53
C ILE A 57 -7.92 22.13 -31.07
N THR A 58 -9.07 22.18 -30.42
CA THR A 58 -9.65 23.42 -29.88
C THR A 58 -9.21 23.68 -28.45
N ARG A 59 -9.45 24.91 -27.99
CA ARG A 59 -9.17 25.32 -26.61
C ARG A 59 -9.86 24.42 -25.58
N GLU A 60 -11.12 24.06 -25.81
CA GLU A 60 -11.92 23.24 -24.89
C GLU A 60 -11.33 21.84 -24.71
N MET A 61 -10.77 21.27 -25.78
CA MET A 61 -10.12 19.96 -25.73
C MET A 61 -8.88 19.96 -24.83
N LEU A 62 -8.15 21.07 -24.80
CA LEU A 62 -7.00 21.25 -23.91
C LEU A 62 -7.45 21.52 -22.47
N GLU A 63 -8.44 22.39 -22.26
CA GLU A 63 -8.97 22.72 -20.94
C GLU A 63 -9.58 21.50 -20.23
N ALA A 64 -10.24 20.61 -20.97
CA ALA A 64 -10.81 19.37 -20.43
C ALA A 64 -9.74 18.38 -19.90
N ASN A 65 -8.47 18.58 -20.23
CA ASN A 65 -7.32 17.80 -19.75
C ASN A 65 -6.50 18.54 -18.69
N ARG A 66 -6.89 19.77 -18.34
CA ARG A 66 -6.28 20.47 -17.21
C ARG A 66 -6.77 19.84 -15.92
N ALA A 67 -5.86 19.65 -14.96
CA ALA A 67 -6.28 19.18 -13.65
C ALA A 67 -7.27 20.20 -13.05
N PRO A 68 -8.36 19.76 -12.38
CA PRO A 68 -9.20 20.69 -11.64
C PRO A 68 -8.30 21.47 -10.68
N PRO A 69 -8.57 22.78 -10.44
CA PRO A 69 -7.81 23.53 -9.46
C PRO A 69 -7.83 22.73 -8.16
N ARG A 70 -6.65 22.38 -7.63
CA ARG A 70 -6.58 21.76 -6.30
C ARG A 70 -7.39 22.65 -5.38
N PRO A 71 -8.36 22.11 -4.59
CA PRO A 71 -9.02 22.91 -3.58
C PRO A 71 -7.91 23.55 -2.76
N GLN A 72 -7.85 24.88 -2.79
CA GLN A 72 -6.95 25.61 -1.91
C GLN A 72 -7.47 25.31 -0.51
N ILE A 73 -6.83 24.37 0.17
CA ILE A 73 -7.03 24.18 1.59
C ILE A 73 -6.62 25.54 2.16
N PRO A 74 -7.54 26.33 2.77
CA PRO A 74 -7.15 27.59 3.35
C PRO A 74 -5.97 27.29 4.28
N ALA A 75 -4.86 28.03 4.10
CA ALA A 75 -3.72 27.93 5.00
C ALA A 75 -4.28 27.96 6.42
N SER A 76 -3.93 26.96 7.24
CA SER A 76 -4.41 26.83 8.61
C SER A 76 -4.17 28.16 9.33
N VAL A 77 -5.20 28.99 9.41
CA VAL A 77 -5.20 30.16 10.26
C VAL A 77 -4.99 29.61 11.66
N SER A 78 -3.87 29.96 12.29
CA SER A 78 -3.68 29.74 13.73
C SER A 78 -5.00 30.05 14.41
N PRO A 79 -5.55 29.12 15.22
CA PRO A 79 -6.93 29.22 15.61
C PRO A 79 -7.10 30.51 16.41
N LEU A 80 -7.84 31.48 15.84
CA LEU A 80 -8.25 32.71 16.51
C LEU A 80 -9.07 32.42 17.78
N ARG A 81 -9.49 31.17 17.97
CA ARG A 81 -10.27 30.66 19.09
C ARG A 81 -9.48 29.58 19.81
N ARG A 82 -9.38 29.66 21.14
CA ARG A 82 -8.89 28.54 21.94
C ARG A 82 -9.74 27.31 21.63
N PRO A 83 -9.14 26.15 21.29
CA PRO A 83 -9.91 24.94 21.08
C PRO A 83 -10.54 24.52 22.41
N LEU A 84 -11.75 23.96 22.36
CA LEU A 84 -12.44 23.43 23.54
C LEU A 84 -11.53 22.48 24.35
N ALA A 85 -10.70 21.67 23.70
CA ALA A 85 -9.75 20.77 24.35
C ALA A 85 -8.69 21.48 25.23
N ALA A 86 -8.45 22.79 25.05
CA ALA A 86 -7.58 23.58 25.92
C ALA A 86 -8.30 24.13 27.16
N GLU A 87 -9.63 24.04 27.22
CA GLU A 87 -10.47 24.52 28.34
C GLU A 87 -10.74 23.43 29.39
N TYR A 88 -10.45 22.17 29.08
CA TYR A 88 -10.66 21.03 29.98
C TYR A 88 -9.36 20.30 30.24
N GLU A 89 -9.07 19.99 31.51
CA GLU A 89 -7.96 19.10 31.85
C GLU A 89 -8.27 17.67 31.41
N SER A 90 -7.24 16.97 30.94
CA SER A 90 -7.34 15.56 30.55
C SER A 90 -7.64 14.71 31.80
N ARG A 91 -8.83 14.12 31.87
CA ARG A 91 -9.14 13.11 32.89
C ARG A 91 -8.62 11.75 32.43
N ILE A 92 -7.40 11.43 32.84
CA ILE A 92 -6.79 10.13 32.58
C ILE A 92 -7.11 9.21 33.77
N GLU A 93 -7.86 8.14 33.50
CA GLU A 93 -8.11 7.07 34.47
C GLU A 93 -7.55 5.77 33.91
N VAL A 94 -6.69 5.10 34.68
CA VAL A 94 -6.20 3.78 34.34
C VAL A 94 -7.30 2.78 34.69
N LEU A 95 -8.05 2.34 33.67
CA LEU A 95 -9.14 1.37 33.84
C LEU A 95 -8.64 -0.04 34.15
N PHE A 96 -7.41 -0.35 33.71
CA PHE A 96 -6.78 -1.65 33.89
C PHE A 96 -5.27 -1.50 33.71
N ASP A 97 -4.51 -1.79 34.77
CA ASP A 97 -3.05 -1.88 34.71
C ASP A 97 -2.66 -3.36 34.55
N PRO A 98 -2.19 -3.79 33.36
CA PRO A 98 -1.79 -5.17 33.16
C PRO A 98 -0.45 -5.49 33.82
N SER A 99 0.27 -4.54 34.44
CA SER A 99 1.61 -4.77 34.99
C SER A 99 1.63 -5.90 36.03
N ASP A 100 0.56 -6.05 36.82
CA ASP A 100 0.41 -7.13 37.81
C ASP A 100 -0.01 -8.48 37.21
N ILE A 101 -0.49 -8.50 35.96
CA ILE A 101 -1.04 -9.71 35.29
C ILE A 101 -0.11 -10.17 34.16
N ALA A 102 0.66 -9.25 33.59
CA ALA A 102 1.62 -9.48 32.51
C ALA A 102 3.00 -9.92 33.03
N GLY A 103 3.26 -9.78 34.34
CA GLY A 103 4.46 -10.30 34.97
C GLY A 103 4.40 -11.83 35.09
N SER A 104 5.35 -12.55 34.50
CA SER A 104 5.55 -13.96 34.85
C SER A 104 6.37 -14.05 36.13
N GLY A 105 6.00 -14.95 37.03
CA GLY A 105 6.77 -15.25 38.25
C GLY A 105 8.11 -15.94 37.97
N GLY A 106 8.43 -16.18 36.69
CA GLY A 106 9.65 -16.86 36.25
C GLY A 106 9.65 -18.36 36.58
N SER A 107 8.50 -18.95 36.95
CA SER A 107 8.40 -20.37 37.23
C SER A 107 8.50 -21.21 35.95
N LEU A 108 8.84 -22.50 36.09
CA LEU A 108 8.87 -23.42 34.96
C LEU A 108 7.49 -23.53 34.29
N GLU A 109 6.43 -23.53 35.10
CA GLU A 109 5.05 -23.54 34.63
C GLU A 109 4.72 -22.29 33.80
N ASP A 110 5.22 -21.11 34.19
CA ASP A 110 5.03 -19.87 33.44
C ASP A 110 5.66 -19.95 32.05
N PHE A 111 6.89 -20.48 31.96
CA PHE A 111 7.54 -20.69 30.67
C PHE A 111 6.75 -21.68 29.80
N GLN A 112 6.34 -22.82 30.35
CA GLN A 112 5.53 -23.79 29.61
C GLN A 112 4.20 -23.18 29.13
N SER A 113 3.52 -22.43 29.99
CA SER A 113 2.28 -21.74 29.66
C SER A 113 2.48 -20.74 28.52
N HIS A 114 3.55 -19.94 28.59
CA HIS A 114 3.91 -18.96 27.57
C HIS A 114 4.18 -19.60 26.21
N PHE A 115 4.96 -20.67 26.15
CA PHE A 115 5.23 -21.37 24.88
C PHE A 115 3.98 -22.03 24.31
N ARG A 116 3.12 -22.61 25.16
CA ARG A 116 1.83 -23.18 24.73
C ARG A 116 0.87 -22.11 24.20
N ASP A 117 0.78 -20.96 24.87
CA ASP A 117 -0.06 -19.84 24.43
C ASP A 117 0.45 -19.25 23.11
N ARG A 118 1.76 -19.05 22.99
CA ARG A 118 2.40 -18.63 21.73
C ARG A 118 2.10 -19.60 20.60
N TYR A 119 2.23 -20.91 20.82
CA TYR A 119 1.87 -21.91 19.81
C TYR A 119 0.41 -21.77 19.37
N ARG A 120 -0.53 -21.70 20.32
CA ARG A 120 -1.98 -21.59 20.02
C ARG A 120 -2.32 -20.34 19.22
N LYS A 121 -1.75 -19.19 19.60
CA LYS A 121 -1.98 -17.92 18.89
C LYS A 121 -1.40 -17.93 17.48
N LEU A 122 -0.18 -18.44 17.32
CA LEU A 122 0.45 -18.52 16.01
C LEU A 122 -0.24 -19.56 15.12
N SER A 123 -0.63 -20.70 15.69
CA SER A 123 -1.31 -21.76 14.94
C SER A 123 -2.69 -21.32 14.49
N SER A 124 -3.45 -20.58 15.31
CA SER A 124 -4.73 -20.01 14.89
C SER A 124 -4.58 -19.06 13.69
N ILE A 125 -3.58 -18.17 13.71
CA ILE A 125 -3.29 -17.26 12.60
C ILE A 125 -2.87 -18.03 11.34
N LEU A 126 -2.00 -19.03 11.47
CA LEU A 126 -1.53 -19.81 10.32
C LEU A 126 -2.64 -20.65 9.69
N MET A 127 -3.58 -21.16 10.48
CA MET A 127 -4.74 -21.94 9.99
C MET A 127 -5.75 -21.10 9.19
N GLU A 128 -5.72 -19.77 9.28
CA GLU A 128 -6.52 -18.90 8.42
C GLU A 128 -6.05 -18.95 6.95
N ARG A 129 -4.80 -19.36 6.71
CA ARG A 129 -4.26 -19.46 5.37
C ARG A 129 -4.75 -20.72 4.66
N SER A 130 -5.21 -20.56 3.42
CA SER A 130 -5.73 -21.66 2.59
C SER A 130 -4.70 -22.75 2.31
N ASP A 131 -3.41 -22.42 2.27
CA ASP A 131 -2.30 -23.34 2.03
C ASP A 131 -1.89 -24.17 3.26
N VAL A 132 -2.33 -23.81 4.46
CA VAL A 132 -1.92 -24.44 5.75
C VAL A 132 -3.12 -25.02 6.53
N ARG A 133 -4.36 -24.78 6.08
CA ARG A 133 -5.58 -25.21 6.77
C ARG A 133 -5.69 -26.73 7.03
N ASP A 134 -5.02 -27.56 6.24
CA ASP A 134 -4.96 -29.02 6.38
C ASP A 134 -3.75 -29.53 7.19
N ALA A 135 -3.08 -28.64 7.94
CA ALA A 135 -1.96 -29.00 8.78
C ALA A 135 -2.37 -29.99 9.89
N LYS A 136 -1.53 -31.00 10.10
CA LYS A 136 -1.73 -32.07 11.07
C LYS A 136 -0.75 -31.97 12.23
N PRO A 137 -1.08 -32.51 13.42
CA PRO A 137 -0.14 -32.65 14.52
C PRO A 137 1.15 -33.36 14.08
N LEU A 138 2.28 -32.99 14.69
CA LEU A 138 3.58 -33.57 14.38
C LEU A 138 3.58 -35.09 14.58
N SER A 139 2.86 -35.55 15.62
CA SER A 139 2.65 -36.97 15.93
C SER A 139 2.02 -37.76 14.77
N GLU A 140 1.11 -37.15 14.01
CA GLU A 140 0.48 -37.76 12.84
C GLU A 140 1.37 -37.64 11.59
N ALA A 141 2.05 -36.50 11.41
CA ALA A 141 2.99 -36.29 10.32
C ALA A 141 4.14 -37.30 10.33
N LEU A 142 4.66 -37.65 11.52
CA LEU A 142 5.69 -38.67 11.70
C LEU A 142 5.22 -40.09 11.36
N ARG A 143 3.91 -40.36 11.41
CA ARG A 143 3.31 -41.66 11.08
C ARG A 143 2.86 -41.76 9.62
N ALA A 144 2.93 -40.66 8.87
CA ALA A 144 2.50 -40.65 7.48
C ALA A 144 3.36 -41.58 6.62
N PRO A 145 2.81 -42.16 5.53
CA PRO A 145 3.57 -42.95 4.59
C PRO A 145 4.77 -42.16 4.06
N ARG A 146 5.90 -42.86 3.89
CA ARG A 146 7.09 -42.29 3.23
C ARG A 146 6.69 -41.79 1.84
N ASP A 147 7.30 -40.67 1.44
CA ASP A 147 7.12 -40.00 0.14
C ASP A 147 5.75 -39.31 -0.09
N LYS A 148 4.94 -39.12 0.97
CA LYS A 148 3.80 -38.21 0.91
C LYS A 148 4.11 -36.86 1.57
N PRO A 149 3.83 -35.73 0.90
CA PRO A 149 3.98 -34.43 1.53
C PRO A 149 2.96 -34.28 2.66
N VAL A 150 3.45 -33.84 3.81
CA VAL A 150 2.65 -33.52 4.99
C VAL A 150 2.89 -32.07 5.40
N LYS A 151 1.90 -31.46 6.02
CA LYS A 151 1.98 -30.11 6.56
C LYS A 151 1.75 -30.18 8.06
N SER A 152 2.57 -29.47 8.82
CA SER A 152 2.43 -29.35 10.27
C SER A 152 2.84 -27.94 10.70
N ILE A 153 2.15 -27.42 11.71
CA ILE A 153 2.53 -26.18 12.38
C ILE A 153 3.34 -26.56 13.62
N VAL A 154 4.56 -26.04 13.70
CA VAL A 154 5.54 -26.40 14.74
C VAL A 154 6.30 -25.16 15.21
N MET A 155 6.82 -25.20 16.43
CA MET A 155 7.82 -24.26 16.92
C MET A 155 9.22 -24.78 16.61
N VAL A 156 10.11 -23.89 16.19
CA VAL A 156 11.52 -24.24 15.95
C VAL A 156 12.29 -24.00 17.25
N SER A 157 12.81 -25.07 17.86
CA SER A 157 13.66 -24.99 19.06
C SER A 157 15.14 -24.85 18.73
N GLU A 158 15.58 -25.32 17.56
CA GLU A 158 16.95 -25.15 17.09
C GLU A 158 17.02 -25.05 15.56
N LYS A 159 17.94 -24.24 15.05
CA LYS A 159 18.25 -24.14 13.62
C LYS A 159 19.75 -24.23 13.42
N ARG A 160 20.20 -25.15 12.56
CA ARG A 160 21.61 -25.31 12.15
C ARG A 160 21.72 -25.29 10.63
N GLU A 161 22.71 -24.59 10.12
CA GLU A 161 22.99 -24.54 8.68
C GLU A 161 24.35 -25.17 8.39
N ARG A 162 24.41 -26.05 7.39
CA ARG A 162 25.66 -26.64 6.89
C ARG A 162 25.65 -26.69 5.38
N GLY A 163 26.50 -25.90 4.74
CA GLY A 163 26.54 -25.77 3.29
C GLY A 163 25.20 -25.27 2.75
N ASN A 164 24.58 -26.04 1.87
CA ASN A 164 23.26 -25.75 1.27
C ASN A 164 22.07 -26.40 2.00
N ARG A 165 22.26 -26.88 3.24
CA ARG A 165 21.22 -27.58 4.02
C ARG A 165 20.90 -26.87 5.32
N ILE A 166 19.61 -26.83 5.66
CA ILE A 166 19.08 -26.35 6.94
C ILE A 166 18.54 -27.55 7.71
N PHE A 167 18.99 -27.68 8.96
CA PHE A 167 18.51 -28.67 9.92
C PHE A 167 17.73 -27.94 11.01
N LEU A 168 16.48 -28.34 11.20
CA LEU A 168 15.60 -27.75 12.21
C LEU A 168 15.29 -28.80 13.27
N ARG A 169 15.34 -28.40 14.54
CA ARG A 169 14.67 -29.09 15.64
C ARG A 169 13.33 -28.41 15.85
N ILE A 170 12.27 -29.20 15.80
CA ILE A 170 10.89 -28.72 15.80
C ILE A 170 10.10 -29.47 16.86
N GLU A 171 9.14 -28.76 17.47
CA GLU A 171 8.29 -29.26 18.55
C GLU A 171 6.86 -28.71 18.35
N ASP A 172 5.84 -29.45 18.79
CA ASP A 172 4.44 -28.97 18.85
C ASP A 172 3.85 -29.13 20.26
N LEU A 173 2.52 -29.16 20.41
CA LEU A 173 1.90 -29.38 21.73
C LEU A 173 2.05 -30.81 22.25
N ASP A 174 2.23 -31.79 21.36
CA ASP A 174 2.32 -33.21 21.67
C ASP A 174 3.77 -33.67 21.88
N GLY A 175 4.76 -32.90 21.39
CA GLY A 175 6.19 -33.14 21.57
C GLY A 175 6.97 -33.04 20.26
#